data_AF-A0A843BZV1-F1
#
_entry.id   AF-A0A843BZV1-F1
#
_cell.length_a   1.000
_cell.length_b   1.000
_cell.length_c   1.000
_cell.angle_alpha   90.00
_cell.angle_beta   90.00
_cell.angle_gamma   90.00
#
_symmetry.space_group_name_H-M   'P 1'
#
loop_
_entity.id
_entity.type
_entity.pdbx_description
1 polymer ?
#
loop_
_entity_poly.entity_id
_entity_poly.type
_entity_poly.pdbx_seq_one_letter_code
_entity_poly.pdbx_strand_id
1 'polypeptide(L)'
;IGSFTLNDVKLEKRFKGELPLENIKWQIGAIVGRSGTGKTTIAKQLFPDKYIKNLEYTRDSILDDFAESLGIKEVTRALCSVGFASPPDWLKSYSCLSQGEKMRVDVARTLCLQQQLVVFDEFTALLTEKSRKSPPMQ
;
A
#
# COMPACT_ATOMS: atom_id res chain seq x y z
N ILE A 1 -19.58 40.04 30.28
CA ILE A 1 -18.77 38.82 30.09
C ILE A 1 -18.92 38.44 28.62
N GLY A 2 -18.02 38.94 27.77
CA GLY A 2 -18.09 38.75 26.32
C GLY A 2 -17.55 37.39 25.94
N SER A 3 -18.42 36.52 25.43
CA SER A 3 -18.02 35.27 24.78
C SER A 3 -17.41 35.62 23.43
N PHE A 4 -16.09 35.53 23.32
CA PHE A 4 -15.40 35.54 22.03
C PHE A 4 -15.47 34.12 21.46
N THR A 5 -16.45 33.87 20.60
CA THR A 5 -16.48 32.68 19.76
C THR A 5 -15.41 32.86 18.69
N LEU A 6 -14.30 32.12 18.79
CA LEU A 6 -13.36 32.01 17.67
C LEU A 6 -14.12 31.40 16.49
N ASN A 7 -14.36 32.20 15.45
CA ASN A 7 -14.76 31.68 14.15
C ASN A 7 -13.71 30.65 13.70
N ASP A 8 -14.14 29.51 13.16
CA ASP A 8 -13.32 28.39 12.69
C ASP A 8 -12.06 28.87 11.94
N VAL A 9 -10.95 29.05 12.67
CA VAL A 9 -9.68 29.48 12.09
C VAL A 9 -9.07 28.25 11.45
N LYS A 10 -9.19 28.15 10.12
CA LYS A 10 -8.58 27.07 9.35
C LYS A 10 -7.06 27.26 9.38
N LEU A 11 -6.38 26.55 10.27
CA LEU A 11 -4.93 26.56 10.39
C LEU A 11 -4.31 25.78 9.23
N GLU A 12 -3.70 26.48 8.26
CA GLU A 12 -2.98 25.87 7.15
C GLU A 12 -1.47 25.89 7.43
N LYS A 13 -0.81 24.74 7.33
CA LYS A 13 0.65 24.62 7.48
C LYS A 13 1.26 24.23 6.14
N ARG A 14 2.06 25.12 5.55
CA ARG A 14 2.77 24.88 4.28
C ARG A 14 4.24 24.59 4.55
N PHE A 15 4.75 23.52 3.94
CA PHE A 15 6.17 23.19 3.94
C PHE A 15 6.65 23.20 2.48
N LYS A 16 7.82 23.77 2.25
CA LYS A 16 8.51 23.74 0.96
C LYS A 16 9.89 23.13 1.18
N GLY A 17 10.27 22.19 0.32
CA GLY A 17 11.57 21.55 0.31
C GLY A 17 11.82 20.91 -1.05
N GLU A 18 13.07 20.61 -1.35
CA GLU A 18 13.47 19.96 -2.59
C GLU A 18 13.96 18.54 -2.26
N LEU A 19 13.50 17.57 -3.05
CA LEU A 19 13.92 16.17 -2.96
C LEU A 19 14.49 15.77 -4.31
N PRO A 20 15.82 15.83 -4.50
CA PRO A 20 16.47 15.55 -5.79
C PRO A 20 16.53 14.04 -6.04
N LEU A 21 15.37 13.41 -6.26
CA LEU A 21 15.24 11.97 -6.46
C LEU A 21 15.72 11.52 -7.85
N GLU A 22 15.72 12.42 -8.84
CA GLU A 22 16.05 12.13 -10.24
C GLU A 22 17.50 11.67 -10.45
N ASN A 23 18.42 12.16 -9.61
CA ASN A 23 19.84 11.86 -9.71
C ASN A 23 20.29 10.70 -8.82
N ILE A 24 19.36 10.06 -8.12
CA ILE A 24 19.65 8.98 -7.18
C ILE A 24 19.12 7.68 -7.79
N LYS A 25 20.00 6.70 -7.98
CA LYS A 25 19.57 5.34 -8.37
C LYS A 25 19.06 4.61 -7.14
N TRP A 26 17.77 4.29 -7.11
CA TRP A 26 17.15 3.49 -6.06
C TRP A 26 16.10 2.55 -6.66
N GLN A 27 15.81 1.46 -5.93
CA GLN A 27 14.77 0.49 -6.30
C GLN A 27 13.61 0.49 -5.31
N ILE A 28 13.88 0.82 -4.04
CA ILE A 28 12.88 0.92 -2.97
C ILE A 28 13.11 2.25 -2.23
N GLY A 29 12.04 3.01 -2.06
CA GLY A 29 12.02 4.25 -1.29
C GLY A 29 11.01 4.17 -0.15
N ALA A 30 11.32 4.77 0.99
CA ALA A 30 10.44 4.80 2.16
C ALA A 30 10.32 6.23 2.70
N ILE A 31 9.07 6.71 2.82
CA ILE A 31 8.76 7.99 3.46
C ILE A 31 8.34 7.69 4.90
N VAL A 32 9.22 7.99 5.86
CA VAL A 32 9.04 7.66 7.28
C VAL A 32 8.84 8.90 8.15
N GLY A 33 8.07 8.77 9.22
CA GLY A 33 7.72 9.88 10.11
C GLY A 33 6.50 9.59 10.98
N ARG A 34 6.31 10.38 12.05
CA ARG A 34 5.18 10.23 12.98
C ARG A 34 3.82 10.37 12.26
N SER A 35 2.75 9.83 12.85
CA SER A 35 1.40 10.07 12.30
C SER A 35 1.10 11.58 12.27
N GLY A 36 0.36 12.03 11.25
CA GLY A 36 0.03 13.45 11.07
C GLY A 36 1.15 14.37 10.56
N THR A 37 2.35 13.86 10.25
CA THR A 37 3.46 14.71 9.74
C THR A 37 3.38 15.02 8.24
N GLY A 38 2.30 14.62 7.55
CA GLY A 38 2.12 14.91 6.13
C GLY A 38 2.79 13.93 5.16
N LYS A 39 3.16 12.71 5.59
CA LYS A 39 3.77 11.67 4.73
C LYS A 39 2.94 11.40 3.47
N THR A 40 1.65 11.12 3.65
CA THR A 40 0.69 10.93 2.56
C THR A 40 0.57 12.15 1.66
N THR A 41 0.62 13.36 2.24
CA THR A 41 0.59 14.60 1.47
C THR A 41 1.84 14.75 0.59
N ILE A 42 3.03 14.53 1.16
CA ILE A 42 4.30 14.60 0.43
C ILE A 42 4.34 13.56 -0.69
N ALA A 43 3.99 12.33 -0.38
CA ALA A 43 4.00 11.24 -1.35
C ALA A 43 3.01 11.50 -2.51
N LYS A 44 1.82 12.08 -2.24
CA LYS A 44 0.85 12.51 -3.26
C LYS A 44 1.35 13.65 -4.14
N GLN A 45 2.15 14.56 -3.58
CA GLN A 45 2.75 15.65 -4.34
C GLN A 45 3.90 15.17 -5.22
N LEU A 46 4.73 14.25 -4.72
CA LEU A 46 5.87 13.70 -5.47
C LEU A 46 5.43 12.73 -6.57
N PHE A 47 4.38 11.95 -6.33
CA PHE A 47 3.99 10.83 -7.19
C PHE A 47 2.47 10.77 -7.43
N PRO A 48 1.84 11.82 -7.97
CA PRO A 48 0.38 11.94 -8.05
C PRO A 48 -0.31 10.75 -8.72
N ASP A 49 0.29 10.24 -9.81
CA ASP A 49 -0.30 9.19 -10.66
C ASP A 49 0.33 7.81 -10.46
N LYS A 50 1.13 7.62 -9.40
CA LYS A 50 1.81 6.33 -9.12
C LYS A 50 1.18 5.56 -7.97
N TYR A 51 0.13 6.12 -7.37
CA TYR A 51 -0.64 5.43 -6.35
C TYR A 51 -1.48 4.34 -6.97
N ILE A 52 -1.22 3.11 -6.58
CA ILE A 52 -2.20 2.05 -6.80
C ILE A 52 -3.27 2.21 -5.72
N LYS A 53 -4.46 2.64 -6.14
CA LYS A 53 -5.63 2.68 -5.30
C LYS A 53 -6.67 1.76 -5.89
N ASN A 54 -7.26 0.95 -5.01
CA ASN A 54 -8.48 0.19 -5.27
C ASN A 54 -8.41 -0.57 -6.60
N LEU A 55 -7.46 -1.50 -6.68
CA LEU A 55 -7.48 -2.49 -7.74
C LEU A 55 -8.88 -3.13 -7.80
N GLU A 56 -9.49 -3.08 -8.98
CA GLU A 56 -10.81 -3.67 -9.15
C GLU A 56 -10.70 -5.19 -9.21
N TYR A 57 -11.55 -5.86 -8.44
CA TYR A 57 -11.73 -7.31 -8.42
C TYR A 57 -13.18 -7.60 -8.73
N THR A 58 -13.42 -8.25 -9.87
CA THR A 58 -14.77 -8.45 -10.41
C THR A 58 -15.10 -9.92 -10.64
N ARG A 59 -14.12 -10.80 -10.44
CA ARG A 59 -14.24 -12.23 -10.71
C ARG A 59 -14.48 -13.03 -9.44
N ASP A 60 -14.87 -14.29 -9.64
CA ASP A 60 -15.16 -15.22 -8.55
C ASP A 60 -13.88 -15.71 -7.85
N SER A 61 -12.72 -15.60 -8.51
CA SER A 61 -11.40 -15.93 -7.97
C SER A 61 -10.42 -14.78 -8.20
N ILE A 62 -9.52 -14.55 -7.23
CA ILE A 62 -8.43 -13.59 -7.42
C ILE A 62 -7.49 -13.95 -8.58
N LEU A 63 -7.41 -15.22 -8.99
CA LEU A 63 -6.56 -15.63 -10.12
C LEU A 63 -7.08 -15.04 -11.42
N ASP A 64 -8.40 -15.00 -11.58
CA ASP A 64 -9.06 -14.51 -12.79
C ASP A 64 -8.99 -12.98 -12.92
N ASP A 65 -8.66 -12.27 -11.83
CA ASP A 65 -8.44 -10.83 -11.85
C ASP A 65 -7.01 -10.45 -12.28
N PHE A 66 -6.06 -11.39 -12.41
CA PHE A 66 -4.75 -11.10 -13.01
C PHE A 66 -4.90 -10.88 -14.53
N ALA A 67 -3.95 -10.15 -15.13
CA ALA A 67 -3.98 -9.90 -16.57
C ALA A 67 -3.89 -11.22 -17.35
N GLU A 68 -4.77 -11.41 -18.35
CA GLU A 68 -4.85 -12.63 -19.15
C GLU A 68 -3.55 -12.96 -19.91
N SER A 69 -2.70 -11.96 -20.14
CA SER A 69 -1.38 -12.14 -20.76
C SER A 69 -0.36 -12.86 -19.86
N LEU A 70 -0.63 -12.98 -18.56
CA LEU A 70 0.29 -13.60 -17.60
C LEU A 70 0.09 -15.12 -17.57
N GLY A 71 1.19 -15.86 -17.60
CA GLY A 71 1.16 -17.29 -17.38
C GLY A 71 0.91 -17.64 -15.91
N ILE A 72 0.31 -18.81 -15.66
CA ILE A 72 0.03 -19.31 -14.30
C ILE A 72 1.27 -19.31 -13.38
N LYS A 73 2.46 -19.56 -13.96
CA LYS A 73 3.74 -19.56 -13.22
C LYS A 73 4.13 -18.17 -12.72
N GLU A 74 3.82 -17.13 -13.48
CA GLU A 74 4.12 -15.73 -13.12
C GLU A 74 3.21 -15.26 -12.00
N VAL A 75 1.90 -15.53 -12.14
CA VAL A 75 0.90 -15.26 -11.09
C VAL A 75 1.25 -15.98 -9.79
N THR A 76 1.54 -17.28 -9.88
CA THR A 76 1.96 -18.10 -8.73
C THR A 76 3.22 -17.52 -8.07
N ARG A 77 4.22 -17.14 -8.87
CA ARG A 77 5.47 -16.54 -8.35
C ARG A 77 5.19 -15.23 -7.63
N ALA A 78 4.32 -14.38 -8.17
CA ALA A 78 3.97 -13.10 -7.55
C ALA A 78 3.28 -13.31 -6.19
N LEU A 79 2.27 -14.19 -6.12
CA LEU A 79 1.54 -14.52 -4.90
C LEU A 79 2.45 -15.13 -3.82
N CYS A 80 3.35 -16.04 -4.21
CA CYS A 80 4.33 -16.61 -3.29
C CYS A 80 5.34 -15.56 -2.79
N SER A 81 5.77 -14.63 -3.65
CA SER A 81 6.78 -13.61 -3.32
C SER A 81 6.28 -12.61 -2.27
N VAL A 82 4.97 -12.39 -2.18
CA VAL A 82 4.33 -11.55 -1.14
C VAL A 82 3.94 -12.35 0.11
N GLY A 83 4.25 -13.64 0.17
CA GLY A 83 3.89 -14.53 1.29
C GLY A 83 2.43 -15.00 1.30
N PHE A 84 1.73 -14.94 0.16
CA PHE A 84 0.38 -15.50 0.01
C PHE A 84 0.44 -16.87 -0.71
N ALA A 85 1.19 -17.80 -0.13
CA ALA A 85 1.44 -19.13 -0.68
C ALA A 85 0.38 -20.16 -0.26
N SER A 86 -0.90 -19.88 -0.53
CA SER A 86 -2.02 -20.78 -0.22
C SER A 86 -2.87 -21.02 -1.48
N PRO A 87 -2.54 -22.06 -2.29
CA PRO A 87 -3.26 -22.34 -3.53
C PRO A 87 -4.78 -22.48 -3.38
N PRO A 88 -5.33 -23.09 -2.31
CA PRO A 88 -6.78 -23.13 -2.11
C PRO A 88 -7.40 -21.73 -1.93
N ASP A 89 -6.68 -20.80 -1.29
CA ASP A 89 -7.18 -19.44 -1.05
C ASP A 89 -7.15 -18.57 -2.31
N TRP A 90 -6.35 -18.94 -3.32
CA TRP A 90 -6.32 -18.23 -4.60
C TRP A 90 -7.63 -18.38 -5.38
N LEU A 91 -8.38 -19.45 -5.14
CA LEU A 91 -9.67 -19.69 -5.79
C LEU A 91 -10.81 -18.89 -5.16
N LYS A 92 -10.56 -18.18 -4.05
CA LYS A 92 -11.57 -17.35 -3.39
C LYS A 92 -11.72 -16.01 -4.10
N SER A 93 -12.93 -15.44 -4.02
CA SER A 93 -13.16 -14.06 -4.44
C SER A 93 -12.41 -13.11 -3.49
N TYR A 94 -11.99 -11.97 -4.00
CA TYR A 94 -11.25 -10.98 -3.21
C TYR A 94 -12.03 -10.56 -1.95
N SER A 95 -13.36 -10.47 -2.02
CA SER A 95 -14.20 -10.06 -0.90
C SER A 95 -14.08 -10.99 0.33
N CYS A 96 -13.86 -12.28 0.11
CA CYS A 96 -13.72 -13.31 1.14
C CYS A 96 -12.36 -13.30 1.87
N LEU A 97 -11.39 -12.54 1.38
CA LEU A 97 -10.06 -12.46 1.98
C LEU A 97 -10.03 -11.55 3.21
N SER A 98 -9.21 -11.91 4.20
CA SER A 98 -8.86 -11.04 5.32
C SER A 98 -8.13 -9.79 4.82
N GLN A 99 -8.10 -8.72 5.62
CA GLN A 99 -7.48 -7.47 5.21
C GLN A 99 -5.98 -7.62 4.89
N GLY A 100 -5.26 -8.45 5.64
CA GLY A 100 -3.85 -8.75 5.38
C GLY A 100 -3.63 -9.58 4.10
N GLU A 101 -4.56 -10.47 3.77
CA GLU A 101 -4.52 -11.22 2.50
C GLU A 101 -4.83 -10.30 1.31
N LYS A 102 -5.87 -9.47 1.43
CA LYS A 102 -6.21 -8.43 0.45
C LYS A 102 -5.00 -7.56 0.10
N MET A 103 -4.30 -7.06 1.13
CA MET A 103 -3.08 -6.28 0.95
C MET A 103 -1.98 -7.06 0.19
N ARG A 104 -1.76 -8.34 0.52
CA ARG A 104 -0.76 -9.17 -0.19
C ARG A 104 -1.17 -9.38 -1.65
N VAL A 105 -2.43 -9.68 -1.92
CA VAL A 105 -2.95 -9.83 -3.28
C VAL A 105 -2.81 -8.54 -4.08
N ASP A 106 -3.10 -7.38 -3.48
CA ASP A 106 -2.92 -6.08 -4.12
C ASP A 106 -1.47 -5.84 -4.51
N VAL A 107 -0.52 -6.14 -3.61
CA VAL A 107 0.91 -6.03 -3.91
C VAL A 107 1.30 -7.00 -5.02
N ALA A 108 0.87 -8.27 -4.97
CA ALA A 108 1.21 -9.27 -5.99
C ALA A 108 0.70 -8.86 -7.37
N ARG A 109 -0.55 -8.41 -7.47
CA ARG A 109 -1.16 -7.95 -8.72
C ARG A 109 -0.46 -6.70 -9.23
N THR A 110 -0.10 -5.79 -8.34
CA THR A 110 0.65 -4.58 -8.66
C THR A 110 2.05 -4.87 -9.20
N LEU A 111 2.77 -5.84 -8.61
CA LEU A 111 4.10 -6.26 -9.09
C LEU A 111 4.04 -6.86 -10.50
N CYS A 112 2.88 -7.34 -10.93
CA CYS A 112 2.66 -7.83 -12.29
C CYS A 112 2.26 -6.71 -13.27
N LEU A 113 1.99 -5.50 -12.80
CA LEU A 113 1.74 -4.36 -13.68
C LEU A 113 3.06 -3.88 -14.28
N GLN A 114 3.04 -3.49 -15.56
CA GLN A 114 4.19 -2.91 -16.24
C GLN A 114 4.40 -1.43 -15.87
N GLN A 115 4.46 -1.12 -14.58
CA GLN A 115 4.71 0.23 -14.07
C GLN A 115 6.14 0.38 -13.59
N GLN A 116 6.79 1.49 -13.95
CA GLN A 116 8.17 1.80 -13.53
C GLN A 116 8.28 2.17 -12.05
N LEU A 117 7.19 2.69 -11.46
CA LEU A 117 7.13 3.10 -10.07
C LEU A 117 5.71 2.91 -9.56
N VAL A 118 5.62 2.35 -8.37
CA VAL A 118 4.39 2.12 -7.63
C VAL A 118 4.55 2.71 -6.24
N VAL A 119 3.52 3.41 -5.76
CA VAL A 119 3.47 3.96 -4.41
C VAL A 119 2.35 3.28 -3.62
N PHE A 120 2.73 2.67 -2.50
CA PHE A 120 1.82 2.15 -1.49
C PHE A 120 1.79 3.12 -0.30
N ASP A 121 0.61 3.41 0.21
CA ASP A 121 0.43 4.12 1.49
C ASP A 121 -0.10 3.14 2.55
N GLU A 122 0.21 3.40 3.81
CA GLU A 122 -0.28 2.63 4.96
C GLU A 122 -0.04 1.11 4.95
N PHE A 123 0.97 0.63 4.22
CA PHE A 123 1.32 -0.79 4.14
C PHE A 123 1.54 -1.46 5.52
N THR A 124 1.97 -0.69 6.52
CA THR A 124 2.24 -1.21 7.88
C THR A 124 1.04 -1.11 8.84
N ALA A 125 -0.03 -0.40 8.48
CA ALA A 125 -1.19 -0.20 9.36
C ALA A 125 -1.96 -1.50 9.62
N LEU A 126 -1.77 -2.51 8.77
CA LEU A 126 -2.42 -3.82 8.86
C LEU A 126 -1.60 -4.88 9.61
N LEU A 127 -0.40 -4.53 10.08
CA LEU A 127 0.51 -5.43 10.80
C LEU A 127 0.35 -5.36 12.34
N THR A 128 -0.54 -4.53 12.86
CA THR A 128 -0.90 -4.44 14.28
C THR A 128 -2.14 -5.32 14.51
N GLU A 129 -2.14 -6.47 15.21
CA GLU A 129 -1.61 -6.76 16.55
C GLU A 129 -1.13 -8.23 16.76
N LYS A 130 -1.05 -9.09 15.73
CA LYS A 130 -0.76 -10.54 15.94
C LYS A 130 0.68 -11.02 15.70
N SER A 131 1.60 -10.15 15.26
CA SER A 131 2.94 -10.58 14.82
C SER A 131 4.10 -10.11 15.68
N ARG A 132 3.87 -9.33 16.74
CA ARG A 132 4.89 -9.11 17.77
C ARG A 132 4.91 -10.31 18.71
N LYS A 133 5.64 -11.36 18.33
CA LYS A 133 6.18 -12.26 19.34
C LYS A 133 7.12 -11.42 20.21
N SER A 134 6.70 -11.13 21.43
CA SER A 134 7.61 -10.69 22.48
C SER A 134 8.77 -11.70 22.54
N PRO A 135 10.04 -11.26 22.56
CA PRO A 135 11.11 -12.19 22.88
C PRO A 135 10.84 -12.77 24.28
N PRO A 136 11.14 -14.05 24.54
CA PRO A 136 11.03 -14.60 25.88
C PRO A 136 11.92 -13.76 26.80
N MET A 137 11.34 -13.23 27.88
CA MET A 137 12.11 -12.70 29.00
C MET A 137 12.94 -13.85 29.55
N GLN A 138 14.26 -13.66 29.59
CA GLN A 138 15.14 -14.40 30.50
C GLN A 138 14.95 -13.88 31.91
#